data_AF-A0AAI9TE53-F1
#
_entry.id   AF-A0AAI9TE53-F1
#
_cell.length_a   1.000
_cell.length_b   1.000
_cell.length_c   1.000
_cell.angle_alpha   90.00
_cell.angle_beta   90.00
_cell.angle_gamma   90.00
#
_symmetry.space_group_name_H-M   'P 1'
#
loop_
_entity.id
_entity.type
_entity.pdbx_description
1 polymer ?
#
loop_
_entity_poly.entity_id
_entity_poly.type
_entity_poly.pdbx_seq_one_letter_code
_entity_poly.pdbx_strand_id
1 'polypeptide(L)'
;MRLLVRSKAISTGLFQRLATVNPVVILANALIFTPNLRTNPIGRPQLQKNFGRSTFVREFHSTPITMTSLSELKQTLTPTLLDDVHKLWFDHLNCDEALILPGWSDMGKWFSHDEAFDKACVTQFRPALEIIVVSGASASDILSAVNPSSPMDWLCLIILLDQIPRNSYRGAESKLVFGRFDPLSEEIALRAIKEGIPTQSPFFKYRMAYRTWFHMPLMHSENLAVHEQAIKVHEDIARDLNELMARDASTLTEEERKCHGVLSEQAEAVQTFLSSNSDFEKRHKVIIERFGRYPHRNQALGRVSTPEEIEYLNNGGETFSGSSN
;
A
#
# COMPACT_ATOMS: atom_id res chain seq x y z
N MET A 1 -8.33 65.29 -23.72
CA MET A 1 -7.43 65.10 -24.90
C MET A 1 -6.17 64.44 -24.36
N ARG A 2 -5.87 63.16 -24.67
CA ARG A 2 -4.95 62.71 -25.74
C ARG A 2 -3.65 63.55 -25.84
N LEU A 3 -2.43 62.99 -25.90
CA LEU A 3 -1.92 61.59 -25.84
C LEU A 3 -0.38 61.62 -25.62
N LEU A 4 0.23 60.46 -25.31
CA LEU A 4 1.64 60.08 -25.55
C LEU A 4 2.82 60.94 -24.98
N VAL A 5 3.70 60.25 -24.24
CA VAL A 5 5.16 60.30 -24.46
C VAL A 5 5.61 58.87 -24.78
N ARG A 6 6.75 58.69 -25.47
CA ARG A 6 7.07 57.49 -26.28
C ARG A 6 8.57 57.19 -26.28
N SER A 7 8.98 55.92 -26.09
CA SER A 7 10.35 55.39 -26.37
C SER A 7 11.50 56.00 -25.51
N LYS A 8 12.75 55.48 -25.42
CA LYS A 8 13.50 54.30 -25.94
C LYS A 8 14.73 54.08 -24.98
N ALA A 9 15.58 53.04 -24.98
CA ALA A 9 15.78 51.78 -25.73
C ALA A 9 16.74 50.82 -24.93
N ILE A 10 17.11 49.66 -25.52
CA ILE A 10 18.47 49.05 -25.66
C ILE A 10 19.43 49.07 -24.43
N SER A 11 20.14 48.00 -24.03
CA SER A 11 20.25 46.55 -24.36
C SER A 11 21.29 45.96 -23.36
N THR A 12 21.63 44.67 -23.16
CA THR A 12 21.45 43.35 -23.82
C THR A 12 21.53 42.29 -22.68
N GLY A 13 21.39 40.96 -22.81
CA GLY A 13 21.31 40.02 -23.94
C GLY A 13 21.04 38.59 -23.45
N LEU A 14 21.27 37.58 -24.31
CA LEU A 14 21.05 36.14 -24.07
C LEU A 14 19.60 35.71 -23.74
N PHE A 15 18.83 35.38 -24.78
CA PHE A 15 17.61 34.57 -24.67
C PHE A 15 17.57 33.56 -25.83
N GLN A 16 18.20 32.39 -25.65
CA GLN A 16 18.17 31.33 -26.67
C GLN A 16 18.45 29.92 -26.11
N ARG A 17 17.43 29.30 -25.51
CA ARG A 17 17.17 27.83 -25.52
C ARG A 17 15.81 27.53 -24.89
N LEU A 18 14.86 27.14 -25.73
CA LEU A 18 13.64 26.43 -25.36
C LEU A 18 13.67 25.06 -26.06
N ALA A 19 12.93 24.10 -25.51
CA ALA A 19 13.05 22.65 -25.75
C ALA A 19 14.40 22.07 -25.25
N THR A 20 14.46 20.86 -24.68
CA THR A 20 13.43 19.79 -24.57
C THR A 20 13.29 19.28 -23.13
N VAL A 21 12.06 19.07 -22.67
CA VAL A 21 11.72 18.11 -21.60
C VAL A 21 10.84 17.03 -22.24
N ASN A 22 11.04 15.77 -21.87
CA ASN A 22 10.57 14.61 -22.64
C ASN A 22 9.47 13.82 -21.89
N PRO A 23 8.19 13.90 -22.28
CA PRO A 23 7.08 13.24 -21.60
C PRO A 23 6.69 11.91 -22.28
N VAL A 24 7.45 10.85 -22.01
CA VAL A 24 7.17 9.44 -22.37
C VAL A 24 7.64 8.61 -21.17
N VAL A 25 6.85 7.72 -20.54
CA VAL A 25 6.00 6.68 -21.12
C VAL A 25 4.55 6.72 -20.61
N ILE A 26 3.62 7.09 -21.50
CA ILE A 26 2.21 6.66 -21.48
C ILE A 26 1.81 6.36 -22.93
N LEU A 27 0.95 5.34 -23.14
CA LEU A 27 0.32 4.90 -24.40
C LEU A 27 1.22 4.27 -25.50
N ALA A 28 1.16 2.94 -25.55
CA ALA A 28 0.89 2.17 -26.77
C ALA A 28 -0.04 1.01 -26.36
N ASN A 29 -1.14 0.66 -27.06
CA ASN A 29 -1.61 1.07 -28.39
C ASN A 29 -3.09 1.53 -28.37
N ALA A 30 -3.44 2.52 -29.17
CA ALA A 30 -4.83 2.76 -29.60
C ALA A 30 -4.90 3.54 -30.92
N LEU A 31 -6.00 3.35 -31.65
CA LEU A 31 -6.52 4.12 -32.80
C LEU A 31 -5.92 3.90 -34.22
N ILE A 32 -6.64 3.09 -35.01
CA ILE A 32 -6.91 3.40 -36.43
C ILE A 32 -8.44 3.28 -36.67
N PHE A 33 -9.04 4.41 -37.08
CA PHE A 33 -10.32 4.64 -37.77
C PHE A 33 -11.53 3.68 -37.62
N THR A 34 -12.66 4.30 -37.25
CA THR A 34 -14.05 3.88 -37.55
C THR A 34 -14.52 4.57 -38.86
N PRO A 35 -15.75 4.37 -39.40
CA PRO A 35 -16.83 3.48 -38.97
C PRO A 35 -17.43 2.59 -40.08
N ASN A 36 -18.35 1.70 -39.72
CA ASN A 36 -19.52 1.44 -40.58
C ASN A 36 -20.73 0.96 -39.76
N LEU A 37 -21.92 1.47 -40.10
CA LEU A 37 -23.18 1.17 -39.39
C LEU A 37 -23.97 0.09 -40.12
N ARG A 38 -24.38 -0.98 -39.42
CA ARG A 38 -25.56 -1.77 -39.80
C ARG A 38 -26.39 -2.19 -38.58
N THR A 39 -27.67 -1.89 -38.66
CA THR A 39 -28.78 -2.48 -37.87
C THR A 39 -28.84 -4.00 -38.09
N ASN A 40 -29.33 -4.85 -37.18
CA ASN A 40 -30.65 -4.80 -36.52
C ASN A 40 -30.67 -5.65 -35.21
N PRO A 41 -31.79 -5.73 -34.45
CA PRO A 41 -31.81 -6.28 -33.08
C PRO A 41 -32.15 -7.78 -33.00
N ILE A 42 -32.04 -8.37 -31.80
CA ILE A 42 -33.06 -9.25 -31.15
C ILE A 42 -32.64 -9.60 -29.70
N GLY A 43 -33.63 -9.72 -28.81
CA GLY A 43 -33.62 -10.66 -27.67
C GLY A 43 -32.72 -10.39 -26.45
N ARG A 44 -33.29 -9.88 -25.36
CA ARG A 44 -32.80 -10.16 -23.99
C ARG A 44 -33.43 -11.47 -23.49
N PRO A 45 -32.65 -12.47 -23.05
CA PRO A 45 -33.12 -13.48 -22.10
C PRO A 45 -32.87 -12.98 -20.67
N GLN A 46 -33.90 -12.94 -19.83
CA GLN A 46 -33.66 -12.92 -18.37
C GLN A 46 -33.19 -14.31 -17.95
N LEU A 47 -32.09 -14.39 -17.20
CA LEU A 47 -31.67 -15.61 -16.51
C LEU A 47 -31.52 -15.34 -15.02
N GLN A 48 -32.62 -15.53 -14.29
CA GLN A 48 -32.53 -15.88 -12.88
C GLN A 48 -31.76 -17.21 -12.79
N LYS A 49 -30.60 -17.21 -12.12
CA LYS A 49 -29.92 -18.43 -11.70
C LYS A 49 -29.62 -18.35 -10.22
N ASN A 50 -30.06 -19.37 -9.49
CA ASN A 50 -30.05 -19.41 -8.04
C ASN A 50 -28.62 -19.36 -7.50
N PHE A 51 -28.36 -18.50 -6.51
CA PHE A 51 -27.15 -18.56 -5.71
C PHE A 51 -27.16 -19.83 -4.83
N GLY A 52 -26.62 -20.92 -5.38
CA GLY A 52 -26.30 -22.11 -4.60
C GLY A 52 -25.24 -21.75 -3.56
N ARG A 53 -25.63 -21.72 -2.28
CA ARG A 53 -24.79 -21.24 -1.16
C ARG A 53 -23.69 -22.26 -0.82
N SER A 54 -22.66 -22.32 -1.66
CA SER A 54 -21.50 -23.21 -1.50
C SER A 54 -20.57 -22.73 -0.38
N THR A 55 -21.01 -22.87 0.88
CA THR A 55 -20.16 -22.66 2.05
C THR A 55 -19.11 -23.77 2.13
N PHE A 56 -17.94 -23.53 1.54
CA PHE A 56 -16.73 -24.32 1.78
C PHE A 56 -15.67 -23.49 2.50
N VAL A 57 -16.12 -22.78 3.55
CA VAL A 57 -15.20 -22.27 4.58
C VAL A 57 -14.57 -23.49 5.24
N ARG A 58 -13.27 -23.72 5.00
CA ARG A 58 -12.49 -24.55 5.91
C ARG A 58 -12.37 -23.78 7.21
N GLU A 59 -13.12 -24.19 8.22
CA GLU A 59 -12.90 -23.75 9.58
C GLU A 59 -11.51 -24.21 10.02
N PHE A 60 -10.53 -23.32 9.91
CA PHE A 60 -9.25 -23.44 10.59
C PHE A 60 -9.53 -23.40 12.09
N HIS A 61 -9.82 -24.58 12.65
CA HIS A 61 -9.95 -24.76 14.09
C HIS A 61 -8.62 -24.37 14.72
N SER A 62 -8.57 -23.18 15.33
CA SER A 62 -7.38 -22.65 16.01
C SER A 62 -7.11 -23.46 17.27
N THR A 63 -6.46 -24.61 17.12
CA THR A 63 -5.87 -25.36 18.22
C THR A 63 -4.93 -24.42 18.97
N PRO A 64 -5.09 -24.24 20.29
CA PRO A 64 -4.21 -23.36 21.06
C PRO A 64 -2.75 -23.77 20.88
N ILE A 65 -1.88 -22.80 20.60
CA ILE A 65 -0.46 -23.09 20.42
C ILE A 65 0.15 -23.64 21.72
N THR A 66 1.17 -24.49 21.59
CA THR A 66 1.82 -25.05 22.78
C THR A 66 2.59 -23.97 23.54
N MET A 67 2.77 -24.13 24.86
CA MET A 67 3.61 -23.23 25.66
C MET A 67 5.06 -23.19 25.13
N THR A 68 5.54 -24.28 24.54
CA THR A 68 6.82 -24.35 23.82
C THR A 68 6.83 -23.42 22.61
N SER A 69 5.79 -23.48 21.76
CA SER A 69 5.63 -22.64 20.58
C SER A 69 5.53 -21.15 20.95
N LEU A 70 4.83 -20.80 22.04
CA LEU A 70 4.79 -19.41 22.52
C LEU A 70 6.15 -18.95 23.05
N SER A 71 6.93 -19.84 23.66
CA SER A 71 8.31 -19.54 24.09
C SER A 71 9.25 -19.32 22.90
N GLU A 72 9.12 -20.15 21.86
CA GLU A 72 9.90 -20.07 20.61
C GLU A 72 9.58 -18.77 19.85
N LEU A 73 8.29 -18.40 19.73
CA LEU A 73 7.87 -17.10 19.20
C LEU A 73 8.47 -15.93 19.98
N LYS A 74 8.50 -15.99 21.32
CA LYS A 74 9.09 -14.94 22.17
C LYS A 74 10.61 -14.82 22.07
N GLN A 75 11.31 -15.93 21.84
CA GLN A 75 12.76 -15.94 21.60
C GLN A 75 13.13 -15.44 20.20
N THR A 76 12.17 -15.49 19.26
CA THR A 76 12.34 -15.12 17.85
C THR A 76 11.95 -13.67 17.59
N LEU A 77 10.72 -13.29 17.98
CA LEU A 77 10.09 -12.01 17.69
C LEU A 77 10.49 -10.96 18.74
N THR A 78 11.79 -10.72 18.83
CA THR A 78 12.41 -9.81 19.81
C THR A 78 12.30 -8.34 19.38
N PRO A 79 12.47 -7.36 20.30
CA PRO A 79 12.57 -5.95 19.93
C PRO A 79 13.66 -5.69 18.88
N THR A 80 14.81 -6.35 18.99
CA THR A 80 15.91 -6.23 18.02
C THR A 80 15.52 -6.69 16.61
N LEU A 81 14.65 -7.70 16.47
CA LEU A 81 14.10 -8.07 15.16
C LEU A 81 13.27 -6.93 14.55
N LEU A 82 12.56 -6.16 15.39
CA LEU A 82 11.77 -5.00 14.94
C LEU A 82 12.65 -3.78 14.66
N ASP A 83 13.74 -3.59 15.41
CA ASP A 83 14.79 -2.60 15.13
C ASP A 83 15.46 -2.89 13.77
N ASP A 84 15.79 -4.16 13.48
CA ASP A 84 16.36 -4.58 12.21
C ASP A 84 15.37 -4.42 11.04
N VAL A 85 14.06 -4.65 11.26
CA VAL A 85 13.01 -4.33 10.27
C VAL A 85 12.90 -2.83 10.03
N HIS A 86 12.89 -2.00 11.09
CA HIS A 86 12.89 -0.54 10.96
C HIS A 86 14.07 -0.10 10.11
N LYS A 87 15.26 -0.59 10.46
CA LYS A 87 16.50 -0.26 9.77
C LYS A 87 16.45 -0.65 8.30
N LEU A 88 16.12 -1.91 7.96
CA LEU A 88 16.02 -2.34 6.56
C LEU A 88 15.05 -1.45 5.77
N TRP A 89 13.88 -1.17 6.36
CA TRP A 89 12.79 -0.50 5.65
C TRP A 89 12.99 1.03 5.54
N PHE A 90 13.73 1.65 6.46
CA PHE A 90 13.80 3.10 6.60
C PHE A 90 15.21 3.74 6.58
N ASP A 91 16.33 2.99 6.58
CA ASP A 91 17.72 3.56 6.59
C ASP A 91 18.00 4.56 5.43
N HIS A 92 17.22 4.51 4.35
CA HIS A 92 17.35 5.41 3.21
C HIS A 92 16.65 6.78 3.40
N LEU A 93 15.79 6.93 4.41
CA LEU A 93 15.12 8.18 4.76
C LEU A 93 15.98 8.96 5.77
N ASN A 94 16.87 9.81 5.25
CA ASN A 94 17.89 10.49 6.04
C ASN A 94 17.46 11.84 6.65
N CYS A 95 16.21 12.27 6.44
CA CYS A 95 15.71 13.55 6.95
C CYS A 95 14.21 13.50 7.32
N ASP A 96 13.76 14.52 8.06
CA ASP A 96 12.37 14.62 8.51
C ASP A 96 11.38 14.86 7.37
N GLU A 97 11.79 15.58 6.33
CA GLU A 97 10.95 15.93 5.19
C GLU A 97 10.49 14.67 4.44
N ALA A 98 11.41 13.74 4.18
CA ALA A 98 11.12 12.46 3.56
C ALA A 98 10.32 11.51 4.46
N LEU A 99 10.39 11.67 5.79
CA LEU A 99 9.51 10.97 6.72
C LEU A 99 8.09 11.55 6.74
N ILE A 100 7.96 12.87 6.61
CA ILE A 100 6.69 13.60 6.58
C ILE A 100 5.93 13.32 5.28
N LEU A 101 6.59 13.52 4.14
CA LEU A 101 6.05 13.32 2.80
C LEU A 101 7.14 12.71 1.89
N PRO A 102 7.25 11.37 1.78
CA PRO A 102 8.29 10.72 0.99
C PRO A 102 8.18 11.04 -0.50
N GLY A 103 9.30 11.35 -1.14
CA GLY A 103 9.39 11.63 -2.56
C GLY A 103 9.32 10.38 -3.43
N TRP A 104 9.17 10.55 -4.75
CA TRP A 104 9.09 9.43 -5.69
C TRP A 104 10.37 8.55 -5.70
N SER A 105 11.54 9.15 -5.46
CA SER A 105 12.82 8.43 -5.27
C SER A 105 12.78 7.47 -4.07
N ASP A 106 12.07 7.87 -3.03
CA ASP A 106 12.10 7.24 -1.71
C ASP A 106 11.05 6.12 -1.71
N MET A 107 9.84 6.44 -2.16
CA MET A 107 8.80 5.47 -2.51
C MET A 107 9.33 4.38 -3.47
N GLY A 108 10.19 4.77 -4.42
CA GLY A 108 10.87 3.85 -5.34
C GLY A 108 11.68 2.75 -4.66
N LYS A 109 12.17 2.93 -3.42
CA LYS A 109 12.87 1.89 -2.65
C LYS A 109 11.97 0.79 -2.10
N TRP A 110 10.68 1.06 -1.89
CA TRP A 110 9.72 0.08 -1.39
C TRP A 110 9.00 -0.68 -2.52
N PHE A 111 8.70 0.00 -3.64
CA PHE A 111 7.83 -0.55 -4.69
C PHE A 111 8.58 -1.12 -5.92
N SER A 112 9.90 -0.97 -5.98
CA SER A 112 10.74 -1.59 -7.02
C SER A 112 11.22 -2.99 -6.59
N HIS A 113 11.45 -3.88 -7.57
CA HIS A 113 12.19 -5.11 -7.33
C HIS A 113 13.70 -4.84 -7.26
N ASP A 114 14.36 -5.36 -6.21
CA ASP A 114 15.80 -5.29 -5.97
C ASP A 114 16.26 -6.64 -5.39
N GLU A 115 17.12 -7.36 -6.12
CA GLU A 115 17.62 -8.69 -5.71
C GLU A 115 18.44 -8.65 -4.41
N ALA A 116 19.14 -7.54 -4.14
CA ALA A 116 19.95 -7.39 -2.93
C ALA A 116 19.04 -7.13 -1.73
N PHE A 117 17.97 -6.36 -1.90
CA PHE A 117 16.93 -6.17 -0.90
C PHE A 117 16.18 -7.48 -0.61
N ASP A 118 15.79 -8.23 -1.64
CA ASP A 118 15.17 -9.55 -1.47
C ASP A 118 16.08 -10.52 -0.72
N LYS A 119 17.37 -10.55 -1.08
CA LYS A 119 18.37 -11.35 -0.36
C LYS A 119 18.52 -10.91 1.09
N ALA A 120 18.44 -9.61 1.39
CA ALA A 120 18.48 -9.10 2.76
C ALA A 120 17.22 -9.52 3.55
N CYS A 121 16.04 -9.48 2.93
CA CYS A 121 14.78 -9.99 3.50
C CYS A 121 14.87 -11.49 3.85
N VAL A 122 15.31 -12.30 2.88
CA VAL A 122 15.50 -13.74 3.05
C VAL A 122 16.54 -14.06 4.13
N THR A 123 17.67 -13.35 4.17
CA THR A 123 18.77 -13.68 5.07
C THR A 123 18.46 -13.35 6.53
N GLN A 124 17.77 -12.23 6.79
CA GLN A 124 17.58 -11.72 8.15
C GLN A 124 16.26 -12.17 8.78
N PHE A 125 15.15 -12.16 8.01
CA PHE A 125 13.80 -12.26 8.59
C PHE A 125 13.08 -13.56 8.26
N ARG A 126 13.41 -14.24 7.15
CA ARG A 126 12.78 -15.52 6.78
C ARG A 126 12.83 -16.59 7.88
N PRO A 127 13.90 -16.74 8.71
CA PRO A 127 13.87 -17.68 9.83
C PRO A 127 12.74 -17.41 10.83
N ALA A 128 12.46 -16.13 11.13
CA ALA A 128 11.34 -15.75 12.00
C ALA A 128 9.98 -16.01 11.36
N LEU A 129 9.86 -15.73 10.05
CA LEU A 129 8.66 -16.01 9.28
C LEU A 129 8.35 -17.51 9.17
N GLU A 130 9.38 -18.35 9.03
CA GLU A 130 9.23 -19.81 9.02
C GLU A 130 8.81 -20.36 10.40
N ILE A 131 9.28 -19.79 11.50
CA ILE A 131 8.77 -20.12 12.86
C ILE A 131 7.28 -19.73 13.01
N ILE A 132 6.85 -18.58 12.46
CA ILE A 132 5.43 -18.20 12.42
C ILE A 132 4.62 -19.18 11.55
N VAL A 133 5.16 -19.68 10.44
CA VAL A 133 4.48 -20.70 9.60
C VAL A 133 4.36 -22.03 10.34
N VAL A 134 5.45 -22.54 10.92
CA VAL A 134 5.51 -23.87 11.57
C VAL A 134 4.69 -23.92 12.87
N SER A 135 4.71 -22.85 13.67
CA SER A 135 3.96 -22.78 14.93
C SER A 135 2.43 -22.65 14.76
N GLY A 136 1.96 -22.26 13.57
CA GLY A 136 0.52 -22.03 13.31
C GLY A 136 -0.09 -20.82 14.04
N ALA A 137 0.72 -19.98 14.69
CA ALA A 137 0.32 -18.85 15.53
C ALA A 137 -0.80 -17.96 14.95
N SER A 138 -1.78 -17.59 15.77
CA SER A 138 -2.75 -16.54 15.44
C SER A 138 -2.13 -15.14 15.57
N ALA A 139 -2.82 -14.10 15.07
CA ALA A 139 -2.45 -12.72 15.33
C ALA A 139 -2.40 -12.40 16.85
N SER A 140 -3.29 -13.02 17.65
CA SER A 140 -3.27 -12.90 19.11
C SER A 140 -2.01 -13.49 19.73
N ASP A 141 -1.54 -14.63 19.24
CA ASP A 141 -0.33 -15.30 19.74
C ASP A 141 0.92 -14.49 19.41
N ILE A 142 0.99 -13.95 18.19
CA ILE A 142 2.08 -13.08 17.73
C ILE A 142 2.10 -11.78 18.56
N LEU A 143 0.96 -11.11 18.74
CA LEU A 143 0.87 -9.93 19.60
C LEU A 143 1.20 -10.23 21.06
N SER A 144 0.82 -11.41 21.58
CA SER A 144 1.19 -11.86 22.93
C SER A 144 2.65 -12.32 23.05
N ALA A 145 3.34 -12.58 21.94
CA ALA A 145 4.76 -12.88 21.89
C ALA A 145 5.59 -11.58 21.86
N VAL A 146 5.28 -10.69 20.93
CA VAL A 146 5.96 -9.38 20.74
C VAL A 146 5.68 -8.43 21.90
N ASN A 147 4.42 -8.36 22.36
CA ASN A 147 3.93 -7.38 23.34
C ASN A 147 4.35 -5.94 22.97
N PRO A 148 3.89 -5.41 21.81
CA PRO A 148 4.34 -4.12 21.29
C PRO A 148 4.00 -2.97 22.25
N SER A 149 5.02 -2.16 22.54
CA SER A 149 5.03 -1.09 23.53
C SER A 149 4.93 0.32 22.93
N SER A 150 5.32 0.48 21.66
CA SER A 150 5.26 1.73 20.91
C SER A 150 4.60 1.55 19.53
N PRO A 151 4.15 2.63 18.87
CA PRO A 151 3.68 2.56 17.49
C PRO A 151 4.76 2.07 16.51
N MET A 152 6.05 2.23 16.82
CA MET A 152 7.12 1.69 15.98
C MET A 152 7.14 0.15 16.03
N ASP A 153 6.92 -0.43 17.21
CA ASP A 153 6.86 -1.88 17.40
C ASP A 153 5.71 -2.49 16.57
N TRP A 154 4.53 -1.85 16.60
CA TRP A 154 3.38 -2.23 15.78
C TRP A 154 3.67 -2.05 14.27
N LEU A 155 4.27 -0.93 13.87
CA LEU A 155 4.62 -0.63 12.49
C LEU A 155 5.59 -1.66 11.91
N CYS A 156 6.67 -1.96 12.63
CA CYS A 156 7.68 -2.93 12.21
C CYS A 156 7.12 -4.35 12.22
N LEU A 157 6.22 -4.70 13.15
CA LEU A 157 5.51 -5.99 13.12
C LEU A 157 4.60 -6.11 11.88
N ILE A 158 3.90 -5.04 11.50
CA ILE A 158 3.07 -5.01 10.28
C ILE A 158 3.94 -5.13 9.02
N ILE A 159 5.08 -4.42 8.95
CA ILE A 159 6.04 -4.53 7.84
C ILE A 159 6.63 -5.94 7.75
N LEU A 160 7.00 -6.54 8.88
CA LEU A 160 7.48 -7.93 8.97
C LEU A 160 6.46 -8.95 8.46
N LEU A 161 5.17 -8.70 8.63
CA LEU A 161 4.09 -9.62 8.27
C LEU A 161 3.39 -9.29 6.93
N ASP A 162 3.58 -8.10 6.37
CA ASP A 162 2.99 -7.70 5.09
C ASP A 162 4.05 -7.58 4.00
N GLN A 163 5.08 -6.76 4.22
CA GLN A 163 6.03 -6.40 3.18
C GLN A 163 7.19 -7.40 3.05
N ILE A 164 7.89 -7.70 4.15
CA ILE A 164 9.03 -8.63 4.14
C ILE A 164 8.69 -10.01 3.52
N PRO A 165 7.49 -10.60 3.68
CA PRO A 165 7.09 -11.83 3.00
C PRO A 165 7.01 -11.70 1.48
N ARG A 166 6.64 -10.53 0.94
CA ARG A 166 6.55 -10.27 -0.52
C ARG A 166 7.94 -10.30 -1.18
N ASN A 167 8.97 -9.92 -0.43
CA ASN A 167 10.37 -10.03 -0.82
C ASN A 167 10.98 -11.42 -0.51
N SER A 168 10.54 -12.08 0.58
CA SER A 168 11.09 -13.36 1.05
C SER A 168 10.54 -14.62 0.35
N TYR A 169 9.36 -14.54 -0.28
CA TYR A 169 8.62 -15.69 -0.82
C TYR A 169 8.07 -15.40 -2.24
N ARG A 170 8.96 -15.18 -3.21
CA ARG A 170 8.57 -14.92 -4.61
C ARG A 170 8.08 -16.19 -5.35
N GLY A 171 7.46 -15.98 -6.51
CA GLY A 171 7.06 -17.06 -7.42
C GLY A 171 6.12 -18.08 -6.76
N ALA A 172 6.48 -19.36 -6.79
CA ALA A 172 5.67 -20.45 -6.25
C ALA A 172 5.52 -20.43 -4.71
N GLU A 173 6.33 -19.66 -3.99
CA GLU A 173 6.20 -19.49 -2.54
C GLU A 173 5.19 -18.40 -2.14
N SER A 174 4.76 -17.53 -3.07
CA SER A 174 3.82 -16.43 -2.82
C SER A 174 2.47 -16.85 -2.24
N LYS A 175 2.11 -18.13 -2.38
CA LYS A 175 0.98 -18.76 -1.67
C LYS A 175 1.04 -18.62 -0.14
N LEU A 176 2.23 -18.52 0.44
CA LEU A 176 2.43 -18.26 1.88
C LEU A 176 2.11 -16.80 2.19
N VAL A 177 2.51 -15.86 1.32
CA VAL A 177 2.16 -14.44 1.45
C VAL A 177 0.65 -14.29 1.51
N PHE A 178 -0.04 -14.72 0.45
CA PHE A 178 -1.50 -14.55 0.32
C PHE A 178 -2.31 -15.42 1.30
N GLY A 179 -1.85 -16.64 1.60
CA GLY A 179 -2.61 -17.63 2.36
C GLY A 179 -2.30 -17.68 3.86
N ARG A 180 -1.25 -17.00 4.33
CA ARG A 180 -0.79 -17.05 5.73
C ARG A 180 -0.38 -15.70 6.29
N PHE A 181 0.32 -14.87 5.53
CA PHE A 181 0.85 -13.59 6.03
C PHE A 181 -0.13 -12.42 5.86
N ASP A 182 -0.78 -12.28 4.69
CA ASP A 182 -1.81 -11.26 4.45
C ASP A 182 -2.90 -11.26 5.55
N PRO A 183 -3.51 -12.40 5.96
CA PRO A 183 -4.56 -12.39 6.99
C PRO A 183 -4.04 -12.06 8.39
N LEU A 184 -2.79 -12.42 8.71
CA LEU A 184 -2.16 -12.06 9.98
C LEU A 184 -1.92 -10.56 10.07
N SER A 185 -1.39 -9.96 9.01
CA SER A 185 -1.09 -8.53 9.00
C SER A 185 -2.35 -7.68 8.87
N GLU A 186 -3.38 -8.14 8.14
CA GLU A 186 -4.72 -7.53 8.14
C GLU A 186 -5.30 -7.45 9.56
N GLU A 187 -5.30 -8.56 10.32
CA GLU A 187 -5.86 -8.58 11.66
C GLU A 187 -5.08 -7.68 12.64
N ILE A 188 -3.74 -7.67 12.54
CA ILE A 188 -2.87 -6.82 13.38
C ILE A 188 -3.04 -5.34 13.01
N ALA A 189 -3.11 -5.00 11.73
CA ALA A 189 -3.37 -3.65 11.25
C ALA A 189 -4.74 -3.13 11.70
N LEU A 190 -5.80 -3.94 11.57
CA LEU A 190 -7.14 -3.56 12.03
C LEU A 190 -7.21 -3.36 13.56
N ARG A 191 -6.45 -4.14 14.34
CA ARG A 191 -6.27 -3.91 15.79
C ARG A 191 -5.55 -2.58 16.06
N ALA A 192 -4.41 -2.34 15.41
CA ALA A 192 -3.64 -1.10 15.56
C ALA A 192 -4.46 0.16 15.21
N ILE A 193 -5.21 0.12 14.10
CA ILE A 193 -6.11 1.21 13.67
C ILE A 193 -7.22 1.42 14.70
N LYS A 194 -7.86 0.35 15.18
CA LYS A 194 -8.93 0.41 16.20
C LYS A 194 -8.45 0.96 17.54
N GLU A 195 -7.21 0.67 17.92
CA GLU A 195 -6.56 1.19 19.13
C GLU A 195 -5.98 2.61 18.95
N GLY A 196 -6.06 3.17 17.74
CA GLY A 196 -5.61 4.53 17.43
C GLY A 196 -4.10 4.69 17.26
N ILE A 197 -3.34 3.58 17.25
CA ILE A 197 -1.87 3.53 17.20
C ILE A 197 -1.26 4.43 16.09
N PRO A 198 -1.77 4.48 14.84
CA PRO A 198 -1.21 5.33 13.78
C PRO A 198 -1.43 6.83 14.00
N THR A 199 -2.27 7.20 14.98
CA THR A 199 -2.77 8.57 15.20
C THR A 199 -2.53 9.10 16.62
N GLN A 200 -2.03 8.27 17.54
CA GLN A 200 -1.91 8.61 18.97
C GLN A 200 -0.90 9.73 19.28
N SER A 201 -0.02 10.07 18.34
CA SER A 201 0.91 11.20 18.45
C SER A 201 1.06 11.93 17.11
N PRO A 202 1.33 13.25 17.10
CA PRO A 202 1.60 14.00 15.87
C PRO A 202 2.70 13.37 15.00
N PHE A 203 3.74 12.81 15.64
CA PHE A 203 4.87 12.16 14.97
C PHE A 203 4.43 11.03 14.04
N PHE A 204 3.57 10.11 14.47
CA PHE A 204 3.03 9.08 13.57
C PHE A 204 1.89 9.60 12.70
N LYS A 205 1.02 10.46 13.26
CA LYS A 205 -0.18 10.96 12.58
C LYS A 205 0.13 11.68 11.26
N TYR A 206 1.23 12.45 11.21
CA TYR A 206 1.58 13.31 10.08
C TYR A 206 2.81 12.85 9.28
N ARG A 207 3.42 11.70 9.62
CA ARG A 207 4.55 11.13 8.87
C ARG A 207 4.10 10.03 7.93
N MET A 208 3.90 10.38 6.66
CA MET A 208 3.33 9.48 5.67
C MET A 208 4.23 8.28 5.35
N ALA A 209 5.56 8.42 5.50
CA ALA A 209 6.48 7.30 5.41
C ALA A 209 6.18 6.19 6.45
N TYR A 210 5.66 6.55 7.62
CA TYR A 210 5.28 5.62 8.69
C TYR A 210 3.80 5.24 8.64
N ARG A 211 2.90 6.22 8.50
CA ARG A 211 1.44 6.01 8.57
C ARG A 211 0.90 5.09 7.46
N THR A 212 1.52 5.09 6.28
CA THR A 212 1.07 4.30 5.12
C THR A 212 1.01 2.80 5.41
N TRP A 213 2.06 2.25 6.03
CA TRP A 213 2.18 0.79 6.24
C TRP A 213 1.14 0.21 7.19
N PHE A 214 0.60 1.01 8.12
CA PHE A 214 -0.51 0.58 8.98
C PHE A 214 -1.79 0.24 8.20
N HIS A 215 -1.94 0.69 6.95
CA HIS A 215 -3.13 0.40 6.13
C HIS A 215 -2.84 -0.32 4.81
N MET A 216 -1.58 -0.55 4.45
CA MET A 216 -1.21 -1.42 3.32
C MET A 216 -1.85 -2.83 3.40
N PRO A 217 -1.88 -3.53 4.56
CA PRO A 217 -2.50 -4.87 4.65
C PRO A 217 -3.99 -4.89 4.30
N LEU A 218 -4.72 -3.81 4.58
CA LEU A 218 -6.14 -3.70 4.27
C LEU A 218 -6.37 -3.71 2.74
N MET A 219 -5.48 -3.06 1.97
CA MET A 219 -5.51 -3.09 0.51
C MET A 219 -5.14 -4.47 -0.07
N HIS A 220 -4.43 -5.30 0.70
CA HIS A 220 -4.07 -6.65 0.29
C HIS A 220 -5.16 -7.71 0.56
N SER A 221 -6.24 -7.33 1.24
CA SER A 221 -7.36 -8.21 1.58
C SER A 221 -8.13 -8.70 0.36
N GLU A 222 -8.72 -9.90 0.45
CA GLU A 222 -9.74 -10.37 -0.51
C GLU A 222 -11.17 -10.16 0.05
N ASN A 223 -11.35 -9.19 0.96
CA ASN A 223 -12.62 -8.87 1.62
C ASN A 223 -13.08 -7.43 1.29
N LEU A 224 -14.23 -7.29 0.64
CA LEU A 224 -14.79 -5.98 0.26
C LEU A 224 -15.03 -5.06 1.47
N ALA A 225 -15.43 -5.62 2.62
CA ALA A 225 -15.66 -4.82 3.84
C ALA A 225 -14.35 -4.27 4.45
N VAL A 226 -13.19 -4.80 4.06
CA VAL A 226 -11.86 -4.29 4.46
C VAL A 226 -11.43 -3.16 3.52
N HIS A 227 -11.71 -3.26 2.22
CA HIS A 227 -11.57 -2.14 1.29
C HIS A 227 -12.47 -0.93 1.65
N GLU A 228 -13.71 -1.18 2.11
CA GLU A 228 -14.57 -0.12 2.66
C GLU A 228 -14.06 0.52 3.97
N GLN A 229 -13.05 -0.07 4.62
CA GLN A 229 -12.30 0.53 5.72
C GLN A 229 -11.03 1.22 5.22
N ALA A 230 -10.31 0.62 4.25
CA ALA A 230 -9.14 1.24 3.61
C ALA A 230 -9.47 2.58 2.95
N ILE A 231 -10.60 2.69 2.23
CA ILE A 231 -11.10 3.96 1.69
C ILE A 231 -11.24 5.03 2.78
N LYS A 232 -11.86 4.69 3.93
CA LYS A 232 -12.05 5.61 5.06
C LYS A 232 -10.73 6.03 5.69
N VAL A 233 -9.75 5.13 5.79
CA VAL A 233 -8.41 5.49 6.28
C VAL A 233 -7.71 6.49 5.36
N HIS A 234 -7.88 6.38 4.03
CA HIS A 234 -7.38 7.38 3.09
C HIS A 234 -8.13 8.72 3.21
N GLU A 235 -9.45 8.70 3.42
CA GLU A 235 -10.26 9.90 3.71
C GLU A 235 -9.85 10.57 5.03
N ASP A 236 -9.53 9.78 6.06
CA ASP A 236 -9.04 10.25 7.36
C ASP A 236 -7.65 10.88 7.26
N ILE A 237 -6.73 10.26 6.50
CA ILE A 237 -5.41 10.84 6.20
C ILE A 237 -5.57 12.15 5.43
N ALA A 238 -6.41 12.17 4.40
CA ALA A 238 -6.66 13.38 3.61
C ALA A 238 -7.23 14.52 4.47
N ARG A 239 -8.18 14.22 5.37
CA ARG A 239 -8.71 15.19 6.33
C ARG A 239 -7.60 15.68 7.26
N ASP A 240 -6.85 14.77 7.89
CA ASP A 240 -5.83 15.10 8.88
C ASP A 240 -4.72 16.01 8.34
N LEU A 241 -4.24 15.77 7.11
CA LEU A 241 -3.20 16.63 6.50
C LEU A 241 -3.76 18.02 6.17
N ASN A 242 -4.95 18.09 5.55
CA ASN A 242 -5.58 19.36 5.21
C ASN A 242 -5.97 20.18 6.46
N GLU A 243 -6.43 19.53 7.53
CA GLU A 243 -6.70 20.18 8.83
C GLU A 243 -5.43 20.73 9.48
N LEU A 244 -4.30 20.02 9.41
CA LEU A 244 -3.03 20.53 9.92
C LEU A 244 -2.56 21.75 9.12
N MET A 245 -2.59 21.69 7.79
CA MET A 245 -2.19 22.78 6.89
C MET A 245 -3.10 24.02 6.98
N ALA A 246 -4.32 23.88 7.49
CA ALA A 246 -5.28 24.98 7.67
C ALA A 246 -5.21 25.65 9.05
N ARG A 247 -4.43 25.11 10.01
CA ARG A 247 -4.29 25.68 11.37
C ARG A 247 -3.25 26.81 11.39
N ASP A 248 -3.49 27.81 12.23
CA ASP A 248 -2.46 28.82 12.52
C ASP A 248 -1.23 28.15 13.15
N ALA A 249 -0.11 28.21 12.45
CA ALA A 249 1.20 27.72 12.88
C ALA A 249 1.62 28.22 14.27
N SER A 250 1.13 29.39 14.72
CA SER A 250 1.40 29.91 16.07
C SER A 250 0.88 28.97 17.17
N THR A 251 -0.26 28.30 16.92
CA THR A 251 -0.99 27.42 17.85
C THR A 251 -0.48 25.98 17.91
N LEU A 252 0.44 25.61 17.02
CA LEU A 252 0.91 24.23 16.87
C LEU A 252 1.98 23.86 17.90
N THR A 253 1.96 22.61 18.36
CA THR A 253 3.11 22.01 19.06
C THR A 253 4.33 21.94 18.12
N GLU A 254 5.53 21.73 18.67
CA GLU A 254 6.77 21.74 17.87
C GLU A 254 6.77 20.72 16.73
N GLU A 255 6.36 19.47 17.00
CA GLU A 255 6.25 18.41 16.00
C GLU A 255 5.13 18.69 14.96
N GLU A 256 3.98 19.22 15.39
CA GLU A 256 2.93 19.65 14.47
C GLU A 256 3.40 20.79 13.56
N ARG A 257 4.16 21.75 14.11
CA ARG A 257 4.69 22.92 13.39
C ARG A 257 5.72 22.51 12.34
N LYS A 258 6.55 21.52 12.67
CA LYS A 258 7.49 20.86 11.75
C LYS A 258 6.76 20.21 10.58
N CYS A 259 5.75 19.38 10.88
CA CYS A 259 4.92 18.73 9.87
C CYS A 259 4.14 19.75 9.01
N HIS A 260 3.54 20.76 9.64
CA HIS A 260 2.84 21.86 8.95
C HIS A 260 3.75 22.58 7.95
N GLY A 261 4.99 22.90 8.32
CA GLY A 261 5.94 23.57 7.43
C GLY A 261 6.15 22.78 6.14
N VAL A 262 6.62 21.54 6.28
CA VAL A 262 6.90 20.63 5.15
C VAL A 262 5.67 20.37 4.28
N LEU A 263 4.49 20.18 4.87
CA LEU A 263 3.25 19.91 4.14
C LEU A 263 2.71 21.17 3.43
N SER A 264 2.80 22.34 4.07
CA SER A 264 2.29 23.60 3.49
C SER A 264 3.19 24.13 2.38
N GLU A 265 4.51 23.97 2.50
CA GLU A 265 5.46 24.29 1.43
C GLU A 265 5.31 23.36 0.21
N GLN A 266 4.84 22.12 0.43
CA GLN A 266 4.67 21.09 -0.61
C GLN A 266 3.19 20.78 -0.92
N ALA A 267 2.29 21.75 -0.76
CA ALA A 267 0.84 21.52 -0.81
C ALA A 267 0.33 20.79 -2.08
N GLU A 268 0.91 21.06 -3.25
CA GLU A 268 0.56 20.36 -4.50
C GLU A 268 1.00 18.88 -4.49
N ALA A 269 2.18 18.58 -3.93
CA ALA A 269 2.65 17.21 -3.74
C ALA A 269 1.80 16.46 -2.71
N VAL A 270 1.32 17.14 -1.66
CA VAL A 270 0.36 16.56 -0.70
C VAL A 270 -0.93 16.12 -1.40
N GLN A 271 -1.56 16.98 -2.22
CA GLN A 271 -2.77 16.59 -2.96
C GLN A 271 -2.49 15.47 -3.99
N THR A 272 -1.31 15.48 -4.61
CA THR A 272 -0.87 14.42 -5.54
C THR A 272 -0.71 13.07 -4.82
N PHE A 273 -0.10 13.05 -3.63
CA PHE A 273 0.04 11.86 -2.78
C PHE A 273 -1.32 11.32 -2.35
N LEU A 274 -2.20 12.19 -1.82
CA LEU A 274 -3.53 11.82 -1.34
C LEU A 274 -4.41 11.23 -2.45
N SER A 275 -4.44 11.87 -3.62
CA SER A 275 -5.19 11.36 -4.77
C SER A 275 -4.63 10.04 -5.30
N SER A 276 -3.30 9.94 -5.48
CA SER A 276 -2.64 8.73 -5.99
C SER A 276 -2.90 7.50 -5.12
N ASN A 277 -2.79 7.62 -3.79
CA ASN A 277 -3.04 6.51 -2.87
C ASN A 277 -4.53 6.14 -2.84
N SER A 278 -5.42 7.14 -2.82
CA SER A 278 -6.86 6.90 -2.89
C SER A 278 -7.27 6.21 -4.19
N ASP A 279 -6.67 6.54 -5.33
CA ASP A 279 -6.94 5.90 -6.63
C ASP A 279 -6.23 4.53 -6.79
N PHE A 280 -5.20 4.25 -6.00
CA PHE A 280 -4.60 2.92 -5.87
C PHE A 280 -5.56 1.97 -5.15
N GLU A 281 -6.10 2.36 -3.99
CA GLU A 281 -7.10 1.60 -3.24
C GLU A 281 -8.41 1.41 -4.02
N LYS A 282 -8.92 2.45 -4.71
CA LYS A 282 -10.12 2.30 -5.56
C LYS A 282 -9.96 1.19 -6.62
N ARG A 283 -8.79 1.05 -7.24
CA ARG A 283 -8.53 -0.02 -8.22
C ARG A 283 -8.49 -1.41 -7.57
N HIS A 284 -7.90 -1.54 -6.38
CA HIS A 284 -7.95 -2.78 -5.60
C HIS A 284 -9.40 -3.17 -5.29
N LYS A 285 -10.16 -2.23 -4.72
CA LYS A 285 -11.59 -2.41 -4.39
C LYS A 285 -12.42 -2.87 -5.58
N VAL A 286 -12.24 -2.28 -6.78
CA VAL A 286 -12.98 -2.66 -7.99
C VAL A 286 -12.72 -4.11 -8.43
N ILE A 287 -11.51 -4.65 -8.23
CA ILE A 287 -11.24 -6.09 -8.50
C ILE A 287 -12.01 -6.97 -7.50
N ILE A 288 -12.00 -6.61 -6.21
CA ILE A 288 -12.70 -7.37 -5.17
C ILE A 288 -14.22 -7.26 -5.30
N GLU A 289 -14.76 -6.11 -5.73
CA GLU A 289 -16.18 -5.94 -6.09
C GLU A 289 -16.59 -6.84 -7.26
N ARG A 290 -15.73 -6.97 -8.28
CA ARG A 290 -16.03 -7.73 -9.50
C ARG A 290 -15.89 -9.24 -9.32
N PHE A 291 -14.83 -9.70 -8.65
CA PHE A 291 -14.45 -11.11 -8.60
C PHE A 291 -14.53 -11.74 -7.18
N GLY A 292 -14.67 -10.93 -6.13
CA GLY A 292 -14.62 -11.38 -4.74
C GLY A 292 -13.24 -11.88 -4.27
N ARG A 293 -12.19 -11.68 -5.09
CA ARG A 293 -10.81 -12.13 -4.88
C ARG A 293 -9.88 -11.50 -5.92
N TYR A 294 -8.57 -11.60 -5.74
CA TYR A 294 -7.59 -11.20 -6.77
C TYR A 294 -7.34 -12.34 -7.77
N PRO A 295 -7.66 -12.16 -9.07
CA PRO A 295 -7.49 -13.22 -10.06
C PRO A 295 -6.02 -13.63 -10.26
N HIS A 296 -5.09 -12.67 -10.13
CA HIS A 296 -3.65 -12.92 -10.26
C HIS A 296 -3.10 -13.90 -9.20
N ARG A 297 -3.73 -13.98 -8.00
CA ARG A 297 -3.33 -14.91 -6.93
C ARG A 297 -3.76 -16.35 -7.19
N ASN A 298 -4.63 -16.60 -8.18
CA ASN A 298 -5.25 -17.91 -8.41
C ASN A 298 -4.24 -19.03 -8.64
N GLN A 299 -3.22 -18.81 -9.48
CA GLN A 299 -2.21 -19.83 -9.78
C GLN A 299 -1.40 -20.22 -8.54
N ALA A 300 -0.93 -19.23 -7.75
CA ALA A 300 -0.18 -19.47 -6.52
C ALA A 300 -1.01 -20.21 -5.47
N LEU A 301 -2.28 -19.81 -5.30
CA LEU A 301 -3.22 -20.41 -4.35
C LEU A 301 -3.88 -21.70 -4.86
N GLY A 302 -3.51 -22.22 -6.04
CA GLY A 302 -4.09 -23.43 -6.62
C GLY A 302 -5.58 -23.32 -6.98
N ARG A 303 -6.10 -22.10 -7.15
CA ARG A 303 -7.50 -21.82 -7.50
C ARG A 303 -7.70 -21.94 -9.00
N VAL A 304 -8.82 -22.52 -9.41
CA VAL A 304 -9.27 -22.46 -10.82
C VAL A 304 -9.82 -21.06 -11.08
N SER A 305 -9.30 -20.39 -12.11
CA SER A 305 -9.85 -19.14 -12.63
C SER A 305 -11.10 -19.42 -13.48
N THR A 306 -12.12 -18.59 -13.31
CA THR A 306 -13.29 -18.55 -14.19
C THR A 306 -12.93 -17.99 -15.58
N PRO A 307 -13.77 -18.19 -16.61
CA PRO A 307 -13.54 -17.60 -17.93
C PRO A 307 -13.38 -16.07 -17.90
N GLU A 308 -14.14 -15.37 -17.05
CA GLU A 308 -14.05 -13.91 -16.91
C GLU A 308 -12.74 -13.46 -16.25
N GLU A 309 -12.24 -14.20 -15.26
CA GLU A 309 -10.92 -13.96 -14.67
C GLU A 309 -9.79 -14.22 -15.67
N ILE A 310 -9.93 -15.24 -16.53
CA ILE A 310 -8.96 -15.52 -17.60
C ILE A 310 -8.98 -14.41 -18.65
N GLU A 311 -10.16 -13.95 -19.08
CA GLU A 311 -10.31 -12.82 -19.98
C GLU A 311 -9.74 -11.53 -19.40
N TYR A 312 -9.98 -11.25 -18.11
CA TYR A 312 -9.41 -10.11 -17.39
C TYR A 312 -7.87 -10.15 -17.38
N LEU A 313 -7.27 -11.27 -16.98
CA LEU A 313 -5.81 -11.41 -16.92
C LEU A 313 -5.18 -11.33 -18.33
N ASN A 314 -5.77 -11.96 -19.33
CA ASN A 314 -5.29 -11.92 -20.72
C ASN A 314 -5.32 -10.52 -21.34
N ASN A 315 -6.20 -9.63 -20.86
CA ASN A 315 -6.30 -8.24 -21.29
C ASN A 315 -5.44 -7.27 -20.42
N GLY A 316 -4.47 -7.78 -19.67
CA GLY A 316 -3.56 -6.96 -18.85
C GLY A 316 -4.11 -6.60 -17.47
N GLY A 317 -4.99 -7.44 -16.90
CA GLY A 317 -5.58 -7.24 -15.58
C GLY A 317 -4.55 -7.08 -14.46
N GLU A 318 -4.82 -6.15 -13.55
CA GLU A 318 -3.85 -5.63 -12.59
C GLU A 318 -3.35 -6.69 -11.58
N THR A 319 -2.03 -6.76 -11.42
CA THR A 319 -1.31 -7.76 -10.60
C THR A 319 -0.81 -7.20 -9.26
N PHE A 320 -0.61 -5.89 -9.15
CA PHE A 320 -0.12 -5.13 -7.99
C PHE A 320 1.22 -5.56 -7.34
N SER A 321 1.80 -6.70 -7.71
CA SER A 321 3.19 -7.03 -7.40
C SER A 321 4.16 -6.13 -8.17
N GLY A 322 5.21 -5.63 -7.51
CA GLY A 322 6.32 -4.87 -8.12
C GLY A 322 7.23 -5.69 -9.02
N SER A 323 6.65 -6.50 -9.91
CA SER A 323 7.34 -7.39 -10.83
C SER A 323 6.75 -7.21 -12.23
N SER A 324 7.45 -6.42 -13.04
CA SER A 324 7.41 -6.56 -14.50
C SER A 324 7.86 -7.98 -14.88
N ASN A 325 7.20 -8.57 -15.88
CA ASN A 325 7.54 -9.91 -16.41
C ASN A 325 8.97 -9.99 -16.96
#